data_AF-A0A1H6QEA8-F1
#
_entry.id   AF-A0A1H6QEA8-F1
#
_cell.length_a   1.000
_cell.length_b   1.000
_cell.length_c   1.000
_cell.angle_alpha   90.00
_cell.angle_beta   90.00
_cell.angle_gamma   90.00
#
_symmetry.space_group_name_H-M   'P 1'
#
loop_
_entity.id
_entity.type
_entity.pdbx_description
1 polymer ?
#
loop_
_entity_poly.entity_id
_entity_poly.type
_entity_poly.pdbx_seq_one_letter_code
_entity_poly.pdbx_strand_id
1 'polypeptide(L)'
;MKIILTIFLLAAGFGLLAQPVAISRKDTEAKNLWRKLDMDYERPDGAQLETPFSMQKAFQDIYEQMLDKEKLSNLTFWNTLYLNAEGKIDYLVFDIGTQRFRMMNSQDDEPANADSLSAIIAAKITPYLTKIVSRRTVGSKAVLTAFVSFQPQAPQERETQKDSTVIGLAKALATKDTLRVKSLSLGQSLLTAIPDVVYRFPNLEELFLVDNDIETAYLDMARLPKLRHLDLTRNMLTYNNLRITKNKSLKLINLQKNLITDIPRGARNCKKLETLWLGNNQMTGLTNASFRKLKSVKDINFYKAQLTMLPKGIGKMRGLEVLDVYYNKIETLPKSITKLKRLTHLAVSHNQLTALPKRIDRLKSVHTLYAHHNHLSKLPERITRMKELRIVDLGYNWLTTFPAELVAFTNLQELDLSSNNFPDFPVQLLQIRKLDKLHLRGNPFLGKDAERKYSEQLSQLKQRNIEVFY
;
A
#
# COMPACT_ATOMS: atom_id res chain seq x y z
N MET A 1 -5.20 39.59 32.85
CA MET A 1 -3.72 39.61 32.80
C MET A 1 -3.25 38.16 32.83
N LYS A 2 -2.68 37.53 31.81
CA LYS A 2 -1.94 38.00 30.63
C LYS A 2 -2.44 37.28 29.37
N ILE A 3 -3.41 37.90 28.71
CA ILE A 3 -3.42 38.00 27.25
C ILE A 3 -2.27 38.99 26.96
N ILE A 4 -1.47 38.77 25.91
CA ILE A 4 -0.16 39.40 25.60
C ILE A 4 1.05 38.55 26.08
N LEU A 5 1.28 37.39 25.45
CA LEU A 5 2.63 36.85 25.28
C LEU A 5 2.75 35.83 24.11
N THR A 6 2.06 36.04 22.99
CA THR A 6 2.21 35.16 21.82
C THR A 6 2.05 35.87 20.48
N ILE A 7 2.31 37.17 20.42
CA ILE A 7 2.38 37.95 19.17
C ILE A 7 3.81 38.43 18.84
N PHE A 8 4.78 38.26 19.75
CA PHE A 8 6.19 38.55 19.46
C PHE A 8 6.95 37.31 18.97
N LEU A 9 6.83 37.01 17.68
CA LEU A 9 7.91 36.44 16.85
C LEU A 9 7.60 36.60 15.35
N LEU A 10 6.95 37.71 15.00
CA LEU A 10 6.98 38.29 13.65
C LEU A 10 7.62 39.66 13.82
N ALA A 11 8.74 39.89 13.12
CA ALA A 11 9.55 41.12 13.12
C ALA A 11 10.60 41.28 14.25
N ALA A 12 11.66 40.46 14.22
CA ALA A 12 13.01 40.91 14.53
C ALA A 12 14.02 39.94 13.91
N GLY A 13 14.73 40.37 12.86
CA GLY A 13 15.82 39.61 12.29
C GLY A 13 17.00 39.57 13.24
N PHE A 14 17.19 38.45 13.93
CA PHE A 14 18.46 37.96 14.48
C PHE A 14 18.29 36.46 14.71
N GLY A 15 19.30 35.67 14.32
CA GLY A 15 19.29 34.21 14.27
C GLY A 15 19.14 33.50 15.62
N LEU A 16 17.93 33.51 16.18
CA LEU A 16 17.45 32.48 17.08
C LEU A 16 16.94 31.33 16.19
N LEU A 17 17.51 30.14 16.33
CA LEU A 17 16.96 28.92 15.75
C LEU A 17 15.48 28.84 16.15
N ALA A 18 14.57 29.07 15.20
CA ALA A 18 13.13 28.97 15.45
C ALA A 18 12.86 27.58 16.06
N GLN A 19 12.35 27.55 17.29
CA GLN A 19 12.07 26.29 17.97
C GLN A 19 10.76 25.70 17.43
N PRO A 20 10.67 24.36 17.30
CA PRO A 20 9.46 23.70 16.85
C PRO A 20 8.30 23.98 17.81
N VAL A 21 7.15 24.33 17.23
CA VAL A 21 5.91 24.53 17.99
C VAL A 21 5.12 23.22 17.98
N ALA A 22 4.81 22.69 19.16
CA ALA A 22 4.02 21.47 19.30
C ALA A 22 2.60 21.78 19.79
N ILE A 23 1.61 21.20 19.11
CA ILE A 23 0.22 21.57 19.28
C ILE A 23 -0.65 20.31 19.26
N SER A 24 -1.57 20.21 20.22
CA SER A 24 -2.57 19.15 20.20
C SER A 24 -3.69 19.50 19.23
N ARG A 25 -4.18 18.52 18.47
CA ARG A 25 -5.31 18.69 17.54
C ARG A 25 -6.60 19.18 18.23
N LYS A 26 -6.70 18.99 19.55
CA LYS A 26 -7.84 19.39 20.37
C LYS A 26 -7.84 20.87 20.76
N ASP A 27 -6.69 21.54 20.66
CA ASP A 27 -6.62 22.96 20.97
C ASP A 27 -7.47 23.76 19.96
N THR A 28 -8.39 24.58 20.49
CA THR A 28 -9.37 25.30 19.66
C THR A 28 -8.71 26.47 18.93
N GLU A 29 -7.67 27.08 19.51
CA GLU A 29 -6.86 28.11 18.84
C GLU A 29 -6.00 27.50 17.71
N ALA A 30 -5.64 26.22 17.84
CA ALA A 30 -4.86 25.48 16.86
C ALA A 30 -5.61 25.16 15.56
N LYS A 31 -6.95 25.15 15.55
CA LYS A 31 -7.74 24.81 14.36
C LYS A 31 -7.50 25.77 13.19
N ASN A 32 -7.36 27.06 13.48
CA ASN A 32 -7.08 28.08 12.45
C ASN A 32 -5.63 28.01 11.98
N LEU A 33 -4.69 27.74 12.90
CA LEU A 33 -3.29 27.57 12.57
C LEU A 33 -3.07 26.33 11.69
N TRP A 34 -3.67 25.19 12.04
CA TRP A 34 -3.53 23.95 11.27
C TRP A 34 -4.01 24.12 9.82
N ARG A 35 -5.18 24.72 9.60
CA ARG A 35 -5.67 25.03 8.23
C ARG A 35 -4.69 25.89 7.46
N LYS A 36 -4.09 26.89 8.11
CA LYS A 36 -3.07 27.74 7.51
C LYS A 36 -1.79 26.95 7.19
N LEU A 37 -1.33 26.09 8.10
CA LEU A 37 -0.15 25.25 7.89
C LEU A 37 -0.35 24.28 6.72
N ASP A 38 -1.54 23.67 6.61
CA ASP A 38 -1.86 22.80 5.48
C ASP A 38 -1.75 23.56 4.14
N MET A 39 -2.18 24.82 4.08
CA MET A 39 -2.00 25.68 2.90
C MET A 39 -0.55 26.14 2.68
N ASP A 40 0.18 26.52 3.74
CA ASP A 40 1.54 27.06 3.65
C ASP A 40 2.60 25.98 3.35
N TYR A 41 2.28 24.72 3.63
CA TYR A 41 3.09 23.53 3.36
C TYR A 41 2.48 22.64 2.25
N GLU A 42 1.44 23.14 1.58
CA GLU A 42 0.67 22.38 0.61
C GLU A 42 1.53 21.95 -0.59
N ARG A 43 1.33 20.70 -1.02
CA ARG A 43 1.91 20.10 -2.22
C ARG A 43 0.83 20.06 -3.31
N PRO A 44 1.14 20.37 -4.58
CA PRO A 44 0.17 20.32 -5.68
C PRO A 44 -0.52 18.95 -5.90
N ASP A 45 0.03 17.85 -5.37
CA ASP A 45 -0.26 16.50 -5.90
C ASP A 45 -0.78 15.48 -4.87
N GLY A 46 -1.19 15.89 -3.66
CA GLY A 46 -1.77 14.96 -2.68
C GLY A 46 -0.78 13.89 -2.21
N ALA A 47 0.40 14.31 -1.76
CA ALA A 47 1.46 13.41 -1.33
C ALA A 47 0.96 12.39 -0.30
N GLN A 48 1.34 11.12 -0.50
CA GLN A 48 1.05 10.05 0.43
C GLN A 48 1.59 10.39 1.84
N LEU A 49 0.84 9.99 2.86
CA LEU A 49 1.32 9.89 4.24
C LEU A 49 2.57 9.00 4.25
N GLU A 50 3.74 9.61 4.33
CA GLU A 50 5.00 8.92 4.52
C GLU A 50 5.39 8.94 5.99
N THR A 51 5.79 7.78 6.49
CA THR A 51 6.18 7.52 7.88
C THR A 51 7.58 6.91 7.87
N PRO A 52 8.66 7.72 7.82
CA PRO A 52 10.02 7.19 7.91
C PRO A 52 10.18 6.34 9.17
N PHE A 53 10.84 5.20 9.07
CA PHE A 53 10.95 4.33 10.24
C PHE A 53 11.74 5.02 11.36
N SER A 54 12.81 5.75 11.03
CA SER A 54 13.53 6.59 12.00
C SER A 54 12.64 7.61 12.70
N MET A 55 11.69 8.22 12.00
CA MET A 55 10.74 9.17 12.60
C MET A 55 9.79 8.48 13.56
N GLN A 56 9.21 7.34 13.16
CA GLN A 56 8.35 6.54 14.04
C GLN A 56 9.11 6.12 15.30
N LYS A 57 10.35 5.64 15.13
CA LYS A 57 11.21 5.24 16.24
C LYS A 57 11.59 6.42 17.13
N ALA A 58 11.93 7.57 16.56
CA ALA A 58 12.24 8.78 17.32
C ALA A 58 11.07 9.23 18.19
N PHE A 59 9.84 9.27 17.65
CA PHE A 59 8.66 9.59 18.45
C PHE A 59 8.38 8.55 19.53
N GLN A 60 8.58 7.27 19.22
CA GLN A 60 8.46 6.22 20.24
C GLN A 60 9.42 6.49 21.40
N ASP A 61 10.69 6.73 21.12
CA ASP A 61 11.72 6.97 22.14
C ASP A 61 11.45 8.27 22.92
N ILE A 62 10.91 9.31 22.26
CA ILE A 62 10.51 10.56 22.90
C ILE A 62 9.38 10.32 23.90
N TYR A 63 8.32 9.63 23.50
CA TYR A 63 7.20 9.37 24.39
C TYR A 63 7.59 8.45 25.56
N GLU A 64 8.42 7.44 25.33
CA GLU A 64 8.95 6.57 26.39
C GLU A 64 9.84 7.33 27.39
N GLN A 65 10.52 8.40 26.96
CA GLN A 65 11.30 9.27 27.86
C GLN A 65 10.43 10.30 28.60
N MET A 66 9.36 10.78 27.96
CA MET A 66 8.51 11.85 28.49
C MET A 66 7.43 11.36 29.45
N LEU A 67 6.97 10.11 29.28
CA LEU A 67 5.80 9.57 29.95
C LEU A 67 6.11 8.20 30.59
N ASP A 68 5.50 7.94 31.74
CA ASP A 68 5.63 6.63 32.40
C ASP A 68 5.08 5.52 31.50
N LYS A 69 5.78 4.39 31.41
CA LYS A 69 5.40 3.26 30.53
C LYS A 69 3.97 2.75 30.75
N GLU A 70 3.52 2.72 32.00
CA GLU A 70 2.15 2.32 32.34
C GLU A 70 1.10 3.28 31.77
N LYS A 71 1.42 4.58 31.71
CA LYS A 71 0.55 5.61 31.12
C LYS A 71 0.51 5.57 29.60
N LEU A 72 1.48 4.92 28.96
CA LEU A 72 1.51 4.74 27.51
C LEU A 72 0.66 3.53 27.05
N SER A 73 0.35 2.60 27.94
CA SER A 73 -0.36 1.37 27.57
C SER A 73 -1.70 1.63 26.88
N ASN A 74 -1.93 0.94 25.76
CA ASN A 74 -3.11 1.06 24.90
C ASN A 74 -3.30 2.44 24.23
N LEU A 75 -2.29 3.30 24.24
CA LEU A 75 -2.34 4.58 23.55
C LEU A 75 -1.74 4.50 22.14
N THR A 76 -2.34 5.26 21.24
CA THR A 76 -1.78 5.56 19.93
C THR A 76 -1.64 7.07 19.76
N PHE A 77 -0.48 7.48 19.29
CA PHE A 77 -0.14 8.87 19.00
C PHE A 77 -0.07 9.04 17.49
N TRP A 78 -0.83 9.98 16.95
CA TRP A 78 -0.72 10.42 15.57
C TRP A 78 0.03 11.75 15.54
N ASN A 79 1.12 11.82 14.80
CA ASN A 79 1.97 12.99 14.68
C ASN A 79 1.95 13.47 13.24
N THR A 80 1.66 14.74 13.02
CA THR A 80 1.78 15.45 11.75
C THR A 80 2.88 16.50 11.89
N LEU A 81 3.90 16.35 11.08
CA LEU A 81 5.12 17.16 11.11
C LEU A 81 5.12 18.12 9.93
N TYR A 82 5.28 19.41 10.20
CA TYR A 82 5.51 20.44 9.20
C TYR A 82 7.00 20.78 9.22
N LEU A 83 7.68 20.47 8.13
CA LEU A 83 9.13 20.53 8.00
C LEU A 83 9.53 21.69 7.10
N ASN A 84 10.49 22.51 7.53
CA ASN A 84 11.07 23.56 6.71
C ASN A 84 11.98 23.02 5.59
N ALA A 85 12.51 23.92 4.77
CA ALA A 85 13.40 23.59 3.67
C ALA A 85 14.73 22.96 4.14
N GLU A 86 15.12 23.12 5.39
CA GLU A 86 16.28 22.45 5.98
C GLU A 86 15.95 21.04 6.51
N GLY A 87 14.68 20.61 6.40
CA GLY A 87 14.20 19.33 6.91
C GLY A 87 14.00 19.28 8.42
N LYS A 88 14.06 20.42 9.11
CA LYS A 88 13.77 20.52 10.55
C LYS A 88 12.28 20.71 10.77
N ILE A 89 11.80 20.30 11.95
CA ILE A 89 10.41 20.47 12.35
C ILE A 89 10.18 21.95 12.71
N ASP A 90 9.27 22.60 12.00
CA ASP A 90 8.72 23.91 12.38
C ASP A 90 7.50 23.73 13.27
N TYR A 91 6.61 22.79 12.91
CA TYR A 91 5.41 22.48 13.69
C TYR A 91 5.21 20.98 13.85
N LEU A 92 4.76 20.58 15.04
CA LEU A 92 4.21 19.26 15.31
C LEU A 92 2.74 19.43 15.70
N VAL A 93 1.83 18.87 14.91
CA VAL A 93 0.43 18.71 15.31
C VAL A 93 0.24 17.25 15.70
N PHE A 94 -0.22 16.96 16.91
CA PHE A 94 -0.40 15.59 17.38
C PHE A 94 -1.79 15.33 17.96
N ASP A 95 -2.17 14.06 17.96
CA ASP A 95 -3.43 13.57 18.49
C ASP A 95 -3.24 12.24 19.23
N ILE A 96 -4.11 11.96 20.20
CA ILE A 96 -4.00 10.81 21.12
C ILE A 96 -5.34 10.09 21.18
N GLY A 97 -5.32 8.78 20.97
CA GLY A 97 -6.50 7.92 21.04
C GLY A 97 -6.19 6.55 21.61
N THR A 98 -7.23 5.77 21.93
CA THR A 98 -7.10 4.36 22.30
C THR A 98 -7.35 3.46 21.09
N GLN A 99 -6.84 2.22 21.10
CA GLN A 99 -7.11 1.33 19.97
C GLN A 99 -8.52 0.71 19.98
N ARG A 100 -9.24 0.97 18.90
CA ARG A 100 -9.86 -0.06 18.03
C ARG A 100 -9.44 0.24 16.58
N PHE A 101 -8.83 -0.71 15.88
CA PHE A 101 -8.66 -0.60 14.43
C PHE A 101 -10.06 -0.55 13.76
N ARG A 102 -10.53 0.64 13.40
CA ARG A 102 -11.58 0.85 12.40
C ARG A 102 -11.06 1.87 11.38
N MET A 103 -11.16 1.51 10.10
CA MET A 103 -10.88 2.46 9.01
C MET A 103 -11.73 3.71 9.19
N MET A 104 -11.17 4.85 8.76
CA MET A 104 -11.79 6.18 8.58
C MET A 104 -13.31 6.21 8.83
N ASN A 105 -13.71 6.98 9.86
CA ASN A 105 -15.08 7.33 10.28
C ASN A 105 -15.69 6.53 11.43
N SER A 106 -15.03 6.51 12.59
CA SER A 106 -15.74 6.40 13.86
C SER A 106 -15.15 7.42 14.84
N GLN A 107 -16.00 8.21 15.50
CA GLN A 107 -15.61 9.01 16.65
C GLN A 107 -14.83 8.11 17.62
N ASP A 108 -13.57 8.48 17.87
CA ASP A 108 -12.57 7.68 18.54
C ASP A 108 -12.94 7.41 20.02
N ASP A 109 -12.68 6.19 20.50
CA ASP A 109 -12.71 5.89 21.93
C ASP A 109 -11.53 6.65 22.59
N GLU A 110 -11.81 7.85 23.13
CA GLU A 110 -10.78 8.70 23.73
C GLU A 110 -10.36 8.21 25.13
N PRO A 111 -9.06 8.29 25.48
CA PRO A 111 -8.65 8.00 26.84
C PRO A 111 -9.17 9.09 27.80
N ALA A 112 -9.62 8.69 28.99
CA ALA A 112 -10.23 9.60 29.98
C ALA A 112 -9.38 10.84 30.35
N ASN A 113 -8.05 10.76 30.14
CA ASN A 113 -7.09 11.84 30.46
C ASN A 113 -6.43 12.46 29.22
N ALA A 114 -7.02 12.32 28.03
CA ALA A 114 -6.44 12.77 26.75
C ALA A 114 -5.99 14.24 26.76
N ASP A 115 -6.80 15.12 27.34
CA ASP A 115 -6.55 16.57 27.34
C ASP A 115 -5.39 16.94 28.28
N SER A 116 -5.34 16.31 29.45
CA SER A 116 -4.23 16.46 30.39
C SER A 116 -2.93 15.93 29.79
N LEU A 117 -2.97 14.79 29.12
CA LEU A 117 -1.82 14.21 28.45
C LEU A 117 -1.33 15.08 27.28
N SER A 118 -2.27 15.63 26.51
CA SER A 118 -2.01 16.58 25.44
C SER A 118 -1.30 17.84 25.96
N ALA A 119 -1.77 18.41 27.06
CA ALA A 119 -1.14 19.58 27.69
C ALA A 119 0.30 19.27 28.16
N ILE A 120 0.51 18.12 28.78
CA ILE A 120 1.85 17.69 29.24
C ILE A 120 2.80 17.52 28.05
N ILE A 121 2.36 16.86 26.98
CA ILE A 121 3.18 16.64 25.78
C ILE A 121 3.52 17.97 25.12
N ALA A 122 2.53 18.82 24.87
CA ALA A 122 2.74 20.12 24.23
C ALA A 122 3.74 20.99 25.00
N ALA A 123 3.71 20.96 26.35
CA ALA A 123 4.62 21.72 27.19
C ALA A 123 6.06 21.19 27.23
N LYS A 124 6.29 19.91 26.90
CA LYS A 124 7.57 19.22 27.15
C LYS A 124 8.27 18.68 25.91
N ILE A 125 7.59 18.55 24.77
CA ILE A 125 8.12 17.83 23.60
C ILE A 125 9.11 18.66 22.77
N THR A 126 9.00 20.00 22.75
CA THR A 126 9.81 20.90 21.91
C THR A 126 11.33 20.64 21.97
N PRO A 127 11.97 20.46 23.15
CA PRO A 127 13.41 20.17 23.21
C PRO A 127 13.84 18.86 22.56
N TYR A 128 12.93 17.90 22.42
CA TYR A 128 13.21 16.63 21.75
C TYR A 128 13.12 16.77 20.23
N LEU A 129 12.18 17.60 19.74
CA LEU A 129 11.96 17.83 18.31
C LEU A 129 13.13 18.54 17.63
N THR A 130 13.84 19.42 18.34
CA THR A 130 15.03 20.13 17.79
C THR A 130 16.17 19.19 17.39
N LYS A 131 16.20 17.97 17.93
CA LYS A 131 17.19 16.94 17.61
C LYS A 131 16.81 16.13 16.36
N ILE A 132 15.58 16.25 15.89
CA ILE A 132 15.07 15.51 14.73
C ILE A 132 15.26 16.37 13.48
N VAL A 133 15.99 15.81 12.51
CA VAL A 133 16.11 16.38 11.16
C VAL A 133 15.71 15.31 10.15
N SER A 134 14.66 15.59 9.39
CA SER A 134 14.24 14.75 8.27
C SER A 134 15.13 15.01 7.07
N ARG A 135 15.97 14.03 6.71
CA ARG A 135 16.82 14.12 5.51
C ARG A 135 16.02 14.09 4.20
N ARG A 136 14.73 13.71 4.26
CA ARG A 136 13.85 13.54 3.09
C ARG A 136 13.43 14.83 2.42
N THR A 137 13.45 15.95 3.15
CA THR A 137 12.77 17.19 2.74
C THR A 137 13.74 18.36 2.67
N VAL A 138 15.05 18.10 2.74
CA VAL A 138 16.07 19.12 2.53
C VAL A 138 15.93 19.69 1.12
N GLY A 139 15.76 21.00 1.01
CA GLY A 139 15.49 21.76 -0.20
C GLY A 139 14.02 22.17 -0.41
N SER A 140 13.07 21.72 0.43
CA SER A 140 11.64 22.09 0.27
C SER A 140 10.83 21.94 1.55
N LYS A 141 9.82 22.80 1.76
CA LYS A 141 8.82 22.58 2.82
C LYS A 141 8.06 21.27 2.60
N ALA A 142 7.69 20.59 3.68
CA ALA A 142 7.02 19.29 3.59
C ALA A 142 6.13 18.98 4.79
N VAL A 143 5.12 18.13 4.58
CA VAL A 143 4.32 17.54 5.64
C VAL A 143 4.61 16.04 5.70
N LEU A 144 4.95 15.53 6.89
CA LEU A 144 5.10 14.09 7.17
C LEU A 144 4.13 13.68 8.26
N THR A 145 3.82 12.38 8.33
CA THR A 145 3.05 11.83 9.44
C THR A 145 3.81 10.68 10.08
N ALA A 146 3.67 10.50 11.39
CA ALA A 146 4.26 9.41 12.14
C ALA A 146 3.23 8.95 13.17
N PHE A 147 2.86 7.66 13.14
CA PHE A 147 2.07 7.09 14.21
C PHE A 147 2.92 6.17 15.07
N VAL A 148 2.66 6.19 16.38
CA VAL A 148 3.31 5.34 17.38
C VAL A 148 2.22 4.74 18.23
N SER A 149 2.25 3.41 18.40
CA SER A 149 1.27 2.69 19.23
C SER A 149 1.99 1.89 20.30
N PHE A 150 1.51 2.00 21.54
CA PHE A 150 2.07 1.36 22.72
C PHE A 150 1.10 0.28 23.20
N GLN A 151 1.22 -0.93 22.65
CA GLN A 151 0.35 -2.03 23.03
C GLN A 151 1.01 -2.93 24.09
N PRO A 152 0.23 -3.54 25.00
CA PRO A 152 0.66 -4.73 25.70
C PRO A 152 1.10 -5.75 24.65
N GLN A 153 2.34 -6.21 24.72
CA GLN A 153 2.81 -7.22 23.78
C GLN A 153 1.89 -8.44 23.88
N ALA A 154 1.18 -8.76 22.79
CA ALA A 154 0.63 -10.10 22.65
C ALA A 154 1.81 -11.09 22.81
N PRO A 155 1.62 -12.27 23.44
CA PRO A 155 2.66 -13.28 23.46
C PRO A 155 3.11 -13.47 22.02
N GLN A 156 4.38 -13.14 21.72
CA GLN A 156 4.92 -13.49 20.42
C GLN A 156 4.76 -15.00 20.32
N GLU A 157 3.88 -15.46 19.42
CA GLU A 157 3.97 -16.84 18.95
C GLU A 157 5.43 -17.01 18.57
N ARG A 158 6.11 -17.90 19.30
CA ARG A 158 7.49 -18.25 18.98
C ARG A 158 7.43 -18.88 17.60
N GLU A 159 7.47 -18.07 16.55
CA GLU A 159 7.78 -18.54 15.22
C GLU A 159 9.08 -19.32 15.40
N THR A 160 9.02 -20.62 15.14
CA THR A 160 10.17 -21.50 15.23
C THR A 160 11.21 -20.98 14.24
N GLN A 161 12.10 -20.11 14.72
CA GLN A 161 13.13 -19.50 13.92
C GLN A 161 14.03 -20.61 13.43
N LYS A 162 14.05 -20.85 12.11
CA LYS A 162 14.95 -21.83 11.53
C LYS A 162 16.38 -21.47 11.93
N ASP A 163 17.19 -22.48 12.24
CA ASP A 163 18.59 -22.28 12.64
C ASP A 163 19.44 -21.53 11.60
N SER A 164 19.00 -21.48 10.34
CA SER A 164 19.66 -20.75 9.26
C SER A 164 19.25 -19.27 9.15
N THR A 165 18.41 -18.77 10.06
CA THR A 165 17.88 -17.41 10.03
C THR A 165 18.55 -16.53 11.08
N VAL A 166 19.12 -15.40 10.66
CA VAL A 166 19.67 -14.37 11.55
C VAL A 166 18.78 -13.13 11.50
N ILE A 167 18.41 -12.62 12.68
CA ILE A 167 17.57 -11.42 12.83
C ILE A 167 18.37 -10.39 13.63
N GLY A 168 18.44 -9.17 13.11
CA GLY A 168 19.07 -8.02 13.75
C GLY A 168 20.56 -7.87 13.40
N LEU A 169 20.98 -6.60 13.31
CA LEU A 169 22.35 -6.24 12.92
C LEU A 169 23.41 -6.73 13.91
N ALA A 170 23.15 -6.61 15.22
CA ALA A 170 24.09 -7.07 16.25
C ALA A 170 24.33 -8.59 16.17
N LYS A 171 23.27 -9.39 15.98
CA LYS A 171 23.38 -10.84 15.83
C LYS A 171 24.11 -11.20 14.53
N ALA A 172 23.85 -10.47 13.44
CA ALA A 172 24.58 -10.65 12.19
C ALA A 172 26.09 -10.39 12.36
N LEU A 173 26.47 -9.36 13.11
CA LEU A 173 27.87 -9.06 13.43
C LEU A 173 28.50 -10.15 14.33
N ALA A 174 27.76 -10.68 15.30
CA ALA A 174 28.26 -11.69 16.23
C ALA A 174 28.29 -13.13 15.65
N THR A 175 27.59 -13.39 14.54
CA THR A 175 27.46 -14.74 13.97
C THR A 175 28.82 -15.26 13.48
N LYS A 176 29.25 -16.41 14.01
CA LYS A 176 30.51 -17.07 13.63
C LYS A 176 30.33 -18.06 12.49
N ASP A 177 29.30 -18.90 12.54
CA ASP A 177 28.98 -19.85 11.47
C ASP A 177 28.23 -19.15 10.33
N THR A 178 28.99 -18.49 9.46
CA THR A 178 28.44 -17.71 8.36
C THR A 178 27.96 -18.57 7.18
N LEU A 179 28.38 -19.84 7.10
CA LEU A 179 28.02 -20.74 6.00
C LEU A 179 26.62 -21.32 6.17
N ARG A 180 26.15 -21.48 7.42
CA ARG A 180 24.80 -21.99 7.70
C ARG A 180 23.69 -20.97 7.42
N VAL A 181 24.01 -19.68 7.42
CA VAL A 181 23.02 -18.60 7.27
C VAL A 181 22.48 -18.56 5.85
N LYS A 182 21.16 -18.71 5.73
CA LYS A 182 20.41 -18.63 4.47
C LYS A 182 19.44 -17.46 4.43
N SER A 183 19.03 -16.95 5.58
CA SER A 183 18.06 -15.87 5.68
C SER A 183 18.57 -14.83 6.67
N LEU A 184 18.57 -13.57 6.25
CA LEU A 184 19.05 -12.45 7.05
C LEU A 184 17.97 -11.36 7.07
N SER A 185 17.47 -11.06 8.27
CA SER A 185 16.53 -9.98 8.51
C SER A 185 17.21 -8.85 9.27
N LEU A 186 17.32 -7.70 8.62
CA LEU A 186 17.85 -6.45 9.17
C LEU A 186 16.77 -5.36 9.14
N GLY A 187 15.50 -5.75 9.30
CA GLY A 187 14.41 -4.80 9.41
C GLY A 187 14.54 -3.93 10.67
N GLN A 188 13.91 -2.75 10.65
CA GLN A 188 13.81 -1.88 11.83
C GLN A 188 15.17 -1.52 12.48
N SER A 189 16.22 -1.47 11.66
CA SER A 189 17.61 -1.31 12.10
C SER A 189 18.18 0.08 11.83
N LEU A 190 17.32 1.06 11.51
CA LEU A 190 17.67 2.45 11.20
C LEU A 190 18.71 2.57 10.06
N LEU A 191 18.70 1.61 9.12
CA LEU A 191 19.65 1.56 8.02
C LEU A 191 19.32 2.63 6.98
N THR A 192 20.34 3.36 6.51
CA THR A 192 20.24 4.30 5.38
C THR A 192 20.85 3.76 4.09
N ALA A 193 21.58 2.65 4.18
CA ALA A 193 22.15 1.89 3.09
C ALA A 193 22.22 0.39 3.47
N ILE A 194 22.45 -0.48 2.48
CA ILE A 194 22.70 -1.90 2.73
C ILE A 194 24.07 -2.06 3.40
N PRO A 195 24.16 -2.61 4.63
CA PRO A 195 25.42 -2.72 5.35
C PRO A 195 26.31 -3.85 4.82
N ASP A 196 27.63 -3.69 4.87
CA ASP A 196 28.59 -4.69 4.36
C ASP A 196 28.51 -6.06 5.04
N VAL A 197 27.94 -6.14 6.24
CA VAL A 197 27.74 -7.38 6.99
C VAL A 197 26.97 -8.43 6.18
N VAL A 198 26.09 -8.02 5.25
CA VAL A 198 25.31 -8.94 4.41
C VAL A 198 26.21 -9.88 3.59
N TYR A 199 27.40 -9.40 3.21
CA TYR A 199 28.34 -10.15 2.39
C TYR A 199 29.18 -11.17 3.15
N ARG A 200 29.03 -11.25 4.48
CA ARG A 200 29.67 -12.31 5.28
C ARG A 200 29.03 -13.67 5.07
N PHE A 201 27.81 -13.71 4.52
CA PHE A 201 26.98 -14.90 4.39
C PHE A 201 26.91 -15.36 2.92
N PRO A 202 27.87 -16.19 2.45
CA PRO A 202 27.96 -16.58 1.03
C PRO A 202 26.80 -17.48 0.57
N ASN A 203 26.09 -18.10 1.52
CA ASN A 203 24.93 -18.96 1.27
C ASN A 203 23.58 -18.24 1.44
N LEU A 204 23.59 -16.91 1.57
CA LEU A 204 22.37 -16.14 1.76
C LEU A 204 21.41 -16.29 0.56
N GLU A 205 20.19 -16.74 0.84
CA GLU A 205 19.11 -16.93 -0.12
C GLU A 205 18.04 -15.83 0.00
N GLU A 206 17.88 -15.25 1.19
CA GLU A 206 16.86 -14.25 1.50
C GLU A 206 17.46 -13.09 2.31
N LEU A 207 17.17 -11.86 1.89
CA LEU A 207 17.58 -10.63 2.57
C LEU A 207 16.37 -9.73 2.78
N PHE A 208 16.01 -9.52 4.04
CA PHE A 208 14.91 -8.67 4.46
C PHE A 208 15.44 -7.39 5.09
N LEU A 209 15.08 -6.24 4.51
CA LEU A 209 15.50 -4.90 4.93
C LEU A 209 14.28 -4.00 5.20
N VAL A 210 13.16 -4.62 5.59
CA VAL A 210 11.85 -3.98 5.77
C VAL A 210 11.89 -2.91 6.87
N ASP A 211 11.19 -1.80 6.68
CA ASP A 211 11.07 -0.74 7.69
C ASP A 211 12.44 -0.17 8.09
N ASN A 212 13.14 0.40 7.12
CA ASN A 212 14.37 1.17 7.32
C ASN A 212 14.25 2.50 6.55
N ASP A 213 15.34 3.25 6.45
CA ASP A 213 15.40 4.49 5.65
C ASP A 213 16.46 4.36 4.53
N ILE A 214 16.53 3.19 3.88
CA ILE A 214 17.52 2.93 2.83
C ILE A 214 17.24 3.83 1.62
N GLU A 215 18.11 4.82 1.42
CA GLU A 215 18.05 5.77 0.31
C GLU A 215 18.79 5.25 -0.93
N THR A 216 19.82 4.44 -0.71
CA THR A 216 20.63 3.83 -1.75
C THR A 216 20.85 2.34 -1.49
N ALA A 217 20.53 1.51 -2.49
CA ALA A 217 20.69 0.07 -2.42
C ALA A 217 21.65 -0.38 -3.53
N TYR A 218 22.89 -0.67 -3.15
CA TYR A 218 23.87 -1.31 -4.02
C TYR A 218 24.11 -2.74 -3.59
N LEU A 219 23.91 -3.70 -4.51
CA LEU A 219 24.17 -5.11 -4.30
C LEU A 219 25.17 -5.65 -5.33
N ASP A 220 26.31 -6.08 -4.81
CA ASP A 220 27.26 -6.91 -5.55
C ASP A 220 26.85 -8.39 -5.45
N MET A 221 26.22 -8.88 -6.51
CA MET A 221 25.66 -10.22 -6.60
C MET A 221 26.73 -11.27 -6.90
N ALA A 222 27.97 -10.87 -7.22
CA ALA A 222 29.11 -11.81 -7.23
C ALA A 222 29.39 -12.34 -5.81
N ARG A 223 29.14 -11.51 -4.80
CA ARG A 223 29.31 -11.85 -3.38
C ARG A 223 28.07 -12.51 -2.76
N LEU A 224 26.93 -12.47 -3.45
CA LEU A 224 25.65 -13.04 -3.01
C LEU A 224 25.06 -13.99 -4.08
N PRO A 225 25.79 -15.05 -4.47
CA PRO A 225 25.46 -15.86 -5.64
C PRO A 225 24.17 -16.69 -5.47
N LYS A 226 23.72 -16.89 -4.23
CA LYS A 226 22.52 -17.67 -3.89
C LYS A 226 21.29 -16.81 -3.57
N LEU A 227 21.42 -15.47 -3.55
CA LEU A 227 20.32 -14.60 -3.15
C LEU A 227 19.17 -14.67 -4.17
N ARG A 228 17.99 -15.05 -3.70
CA ARG A 228 16.77 -15.28 -4.49
C ARG A 228 15.65 -14.31 -4.13
N HIS A 229 15.61 -13.86 -2.88
CA HIS A 229 14.59 -12.97 -2.35
C HIS A 229 15.25 -11.74 -1.74
N LEU A 230 14.88 -10.56 -2.25
CA LEU A 230 15.25 -9.27 -1.68
C LEU A 230 13.98 -8.49 -1.32
N ASP A 231 13.81 -8.18 -0.04
CA ASP A 231 12.72 -7.34 0.45
C ASP A 231 13.27 -6.00 0.94
N LEU A 232 12.84 -4.92 0.29
CA LEU A 232 13.18 -3.53 0.56
C LEU A 232 11.90 -2.72 0.84
N THR A 233 10.84 -3.37 1.32
CA THR A 233 9.56 -2.72 1.65
C THR A 233 9.76 -1.61 2.68
N ARG A 234 9.05 -0.48 2.54
CA ARG A 234 9.11 0.65 3.49
C ARG A 234 10.53 1.16 3.69
N ASN A 235 11.10 1.67 2.61
CA ASN A 235 12.41 2.31 2.54
C ASN A 235 12.31 3.61 1.71
N MET A 236 13.47 4.13 1.29
CA MET A 236 13.61 5.42 0.63
C MET A 236 14.17 5.36 -0.78
N LEU A 237 13.93 4.25 -1.45
CA LEU A 237 14.44 4.05 -2.78
C LEU A 237 13.65 4.85 -3.80
N THR A 238 14.38 5.59 -4.62
CA THR A 238 13.91 6.09 -5.90
C THR A 238 14.25 5.07 -7.00
N TYR A 239 13.69 5.25 -8.20
CA TYR A 239 13.96 4.34 -9.32
C TYR A 239 15.43 4.31 -9.79
N ASN A 240 16.22 5.34 -9.45
CA ASN A 240 17.63 5.47 -9.83
C ASN A 240 18.60 4.89 -8.78
N ASN A 241 18.15 4.73 -7.54
CA ASN A 241 19.04 4.40 -6.42
C ASN A 241 19.07 2.90 -6.08
N LEU A 242 18.39 2.05 -6.85
CA LEU A 242 18.53 0.60 -6.79
C LEU A 242 19.49 0.10 -7.88
N ARG A 243 20.71 -0.24 -7.46
CA ARG A 243 21.77 -0.79 -8.31
C ARG A 243 22.06 -2.23 -7.92
N ILE A 244 21.60 -3.15 -8.76
CA ILE A 244 21.89 -4.58 -8.63
C ILE A 244 22.80 -4.98 -9.78
N THR A 245 23.98 -5.50 -9.45
CA THR A 245 24.90 -6.06 -10.45
C THR A 245 24.29 -7.30 -11.12
N LYS A 246 24.87 -7.73 -12.25
CA LYS A 246 24.35 -8.85 -13.04
C LYS A 246 24.25 -10.12 -12.18
N ASN A 247 23.07 -10.71 -12.14
CA ASN A 247 22.82 -11.94 -11.36
C ASN A 247 22.00 -12.97 -12.14
N LYS A 248 22.01 -14.20 -11.64
CA LYS A 248 21.24 -15.34 -12.17
C LYS A 248 20.35 -16.01 -11.11
N SER A 249 20.40 -15.56 -9.86
CA SER A 249 19.72 -16.18 -8.73
C SER A 249 18.44 -15.43 -8.32
N LEU A 250 18.41 -14.10 -8.47
CA LEU A 250 17.34 -13.28 -7.91
C LEU A 250 16.01 -13.55 -8.62
N LYS A 251 14.99 -13.92 -7.84
CA LYS A 251 13.66 -14.33 -8.30
C LYS A 251 12.57 -13.38 -7.84
N LEU A 252 12.68 -12.82 -6.64
CA LEU A 252 11.71 -11.91 -6.06
C LEU A 252 12.40 -10.64 -5.60
N ILE A 253 11.83 -9.50 -5.99
CA ILE A 253 12.16 -8.19 -5.45
C ILE A 253 10.88 -7.54 -4.95
N ASN A 254 10.83 -7.25 -3.65
CA ASN A 254 9.77 -6.46 -3.04
C ASN A 254 10.25 -5.03 -2.79
N LEU A 255 9.60 -4.06 -3.41
CA LEU A 255 9.92 -2.62 -3.33
C LEU A 255 8.68 -1.80 -2.93
N GLN A 256 7.71 -2.43 -2.28
CA GLN A 256 6.49 -1.73 -1.89
C GLN A 256 6.80 -0.58 -0.91
N LYS A 257 5.95 0.46 -0.92
CA LYS A 257 6.06 1.59 0.03
C LYS A 257 7.43 2.28 -0.01
N ASN A 258 7.88 2.65 -1.20
CA ASN A 258 9.11 3.44 -1.45
C ASN A 258 8.75 4.72 -2.24
N LEU A 259 9.75 5.42 -2.79
CA LEU A 259 9.59 6.62 -3.63
C LEU A 259 9.82 6.33 -5.12
N ILE A 260 9.42 5.15 -5.58
CA ILE A 260 9.73 4.70 -6.92
C ILE A 260 8.73 5.28 -7.91
N THR A 261 9.24 5.91 -8.97
CA THR A 261 8.41 6.49 -10.04
C THR A 261 8.44 5.70 -11.35
N ASP A 262 9.47 4.88 -11.58
CA ASP A 262 9.60 3.96 -12.71
C ASP A 262 10.22 2.64 -12.24
N ILE A 263 10.07 1.56 -13.01
CA ILE A 263 10.68 0.27 -12.67
C ILE A 263 12.21 0.41 -12.62
N PRO A 264 12.89 0.18 -11.49
CA PRO A 264 14.32 0.47 -11.37
C PRO A 264 15.21 -0.28 -12.37
N ARG A 265 16.32 0.36 -12.79
CA ARG A 265 17.31 -0.28 -13.69
C ARG A 265 17.85 -1.60 -13.11
N GLY A 266 18.07 -1.66 -11.80
CA GLY A 266 18.50 -2.88 -11.09
C GLY A 266 17.55 -4.06 -11.32
N ALA A 267 16.24 -3.86 -11.12
CA ALA A 267 15.23 -4.89 -11.36
C ALA A 267 15.19 -5.32 -12.84
N ARG A 268 15.28 -4.36 -13.78
CA ARG A 268 15.30 -4.64 -15.23
C ARG A 268 16.50 -5.48 -15.69
N ASN A 269 17.58 -5.55 -14.92
CA ASN A 269 18.77 -6.34 -15.25
C ASN A 269 18.72 -7.78 -14.68
N CYS A 270 17.74 -8.09 -13.84
CA CYS A 270 17.57 -9.41 -13.22
C CYS A 270 16.85 -10.36 -14.18
N LYS A 271 17.61 -11.13 -14.97
CA LYS A 271 17.07 -11.99 -16.06
C LYS A 271 16.22 -13.18 -15.58
N LYS A 272 16.31 -13.52 -14.30
CA LYS A 272 15.56 -14.62 -13.65
C LYS A 272 14.49 -14.10 -12.69
N LEU A 273 14.24 -12.79 -12.67
CA LEU A 273 13.21 -12.19 -11.84
C LEU A 273 11.84 -12.71 -12.28
N GLU A 274 11.12 -13.34 -11.36
CA GLU A 274 9.78 -13.91 -11.54
C GLU A 274 8.72 -13.00 -10.90
N THR A 275 9.04 -12.36 -9.78
CA THR A 275 8.11 -11.53 -9.01
C THR A 275 8.69 -10.15 -8.72
N LEU A 276 7.91 -9.10 -8.99
CA LEU A 276 8.28 -7.72 -8.73
C LEU A 276 7.10 -6.95 -8.14
N TRP A 277 7.20 -6.59 -6.87
CA TRP A 277 6.13 -5.85 -6.19
C TRP A 277 6.51 -4.38 -6.02
N LEU A 278 5.65 -3.49 -6.51
CA LEU A 278 5.87 -2.04 -6.58
C LEU A 278 4.69 -1.25 -5.99
N GLY A 279 3.73 -1.91 -5.34
CA GLY A 279 2.59 -1.24 -4.74
C GLY A 279 2.95 -0.18 -3.68
N ASN A 280 2.07 0.80 -3.48
CA ASN A 280 2.26 1.97 -2.62
C ASN A 280 3.53 2.76 -2.98
N ASN A 281 3.78 2.95 -4.27
CA ASN A 281 4.78 3.89 -4.79
C ASN A 281 4.08 4.99 -5.61
N GLN A 282 4.84 5.91 -6.19
CA GLN A 282 4.30 6.99 -7.04
C GLN A 282 4.69 6.76 -8.50
N MET A 283 4.12 5.74 -9.16
CA MET A 283 4.59 5.20 -10.45
C MET A 283 4.27 6.08 -11.69
N THR A 284 4.38 7.40 -11.55
CA THR A 284 4.06 8.42 -12.56
C THR A 284 5.05 8.45 -13.74
N GLY A 285 6.25 7.88 -13.57
CA GLY A 285 7.32 7.83 -14.57
C GLY A 285 7.29 6.59 -15.49
N LEU A 286 6.26 5.74 -15.42
CA LEU A 286 6.17 4.55 -16.27
C LEU A 286 6.05 4.89 -17.76
N THR A 287 6.90 4.26 -18.57
CA THR A 287 6.89 4.41 -20.04
C THR A 287 6.79 3.07 -20.76
N ASN A 288 6.67 3.11 -22.09
CA ASN A 288 6.72 1.88 -22.90
C ASN A 288 8.08 1.14 -22.81
N ALA A 289 9.14 1.83 -22.40
CA ALA A 289 10.47 1.26 -22.26
C ALA A 289 10.67 0.52 -20.93
N SER A 290 9.95 0.92 -19.87
CA SER A 290 10.02 0.37 -18.52
C SER A 290 9.88 -1.16 -18.50
N PHE A 291 9.01 -1.70 -19.34
CA PHE A 291 8.70 -3.13 -19.40
C PHE A 291 9.61 -3.96 -20.33
N ARG A 292 10.51 -3.32 -21.12
CA ARG A 292 11.22 -3.97 -22.24
C ARG A 292 12.04 -5.20 -21.84
N LYS A 293 12.62 -5.21 -20.63
CA LYS A 293 13.52 -6.27 -20.15
C LYS A 293 12.88 -7.26 -19.17
N LEU A 294 11.61 -7.09 -18.82
CA LEU A 294 10.92 -7.88 -17.79
C LEU A 294 10.22 -9.12 -18.37
N LYS A 295 10.88 -9.84 -19.27
CA LYS A 295 10.26 -10.99 -19.98
C LYS A 295 10.05 -12.21 -19.08
N SER A 296 10.85 -12.34 -18.03
CA SER A 296 10.80 -13.45 -17.07
C SER A 296 9.77 -13.24 -15.96
N VAL A 297 9.30 -12.00 -15.76
CA VAL A 297 8.38 -11.65 -14.69
C VAL A 297 7.01 -12.27 -14.98
N LYS A 298 6.51 -13.00 -13.99
CA LYS A 298 5.21 -13.67 -13.94
C LYS A 298 4.21 -12.93 -13.07
N ASP A 299 4.69 -12.29 -11.99
CA ASP A 299 3.86 -11.54 -11.06
C ASP A 299 4.39 -10.11 -10.93
N ILE A 300 3.52 -9.14 -11.24
CA ILE A 300 3.79 -7.72 -11.02
C ILE A 300 2.59 -7.03 -10.40
N ASN A 301 2.83 -6.24 -9.36
CA ASN A 301 1.81 -5.38 -8.76
C ASN A 301 2.18 -3.90 -8.82
N PHE A 302 1.15 -3.10 -9.00
CA PHE A 302 1.13 -1.64 -8.90
C PHE A 302 -0.04 -1.21 -8.00
N TYR A 303 -0.35 -2.01 -6.97
CA TYR A 303 -1.39 -1.71 -5.99
C TYR A 303 -1.18 -0.29 -5.41
N LYS A 304 -2.18 0.58 -5.45
CA LYS A 304 -2.08 1.95 -4.87
C LYS A 304 -0.84 2.72 -5.34
N ALA A 305 -0.54 2.65 -6.65
CA ALA A 305 0.66 3.22 -7.25
C ALA A 305 0.44 4.57 -7.96
N GLN A 306 -0.73 5.19 -7.76
CA GLN A 306 -1.14 6.46 -8.37
C GLN A 306 -1.16 6.47 -9.91
N LEU A 307 -1.37 5.32 -10.54
CA LEU A 307 -1.43 5.21 -12.00
C LEU A 307 -2.70 5.87 -12.54
N THR A 308 -2.56 6.82 -13.46
CA THR A 308 -3.68 7.34 -14.29
C THR A 308 -3.84 6.54 -15.58
N MET A 309 -2.77 5.89 -16.04
CA MET A 309 -2.79 5.01 -17.20
C MET A 309 -1.73 3.91 -17.10
N LEU A 310 -1.97 2.78 -17.76
CA LEU A 310 -0.96 1.73 -17.94
C LEU A 310 -0.31 1.86 -19.33
N PRO A 311 1.02 2.02 -19.46
CA PRO A 311 1.65 2.18 -20.77
C PRO A 311 1.49 0.95 -21.66
N LYS A 312 1.45 1.18 -22.98
CA LYS A 312 1.33 0.11 -23.99
C LYS A 312 2.48 -0.91 -23.92
N GLY A 313 3.62 -0.52 -23.35
CA GLY A 313 4.78 -1.36 -23.08
C GLY A 313 4.48 -2.61 -22.26
N ILE A 314 3.42 -2.62 -21.43
CA ILE A 314 3.02 -3.78 -20.63
C ILE A 314 2.90 -5.06 -21.48
N GLY A 315 2.42 -4.94 -22.73
CA GLY A 315 2.26 -6.06 -23.65
C GLY A 315 3.57 -6.74 -24.10
N LYS A 316 4.73 -6.25 -23.64
CA LYS A 316 6.04 -6.91 -23.80
C LYS A 316 6.28 -8.02 -22.77
N MET A 317 5.58 -8.00 -21.62
CA MET A 317 5.68 -9.00 -20.55
C MET A 317 4.89 -10.27 -20.89
N ARG A 318 5.27 -10.98 -21.96
CA ARG A 318 4.53 -12.15 -22.46
C ARG A 318 4.48 -13.32 -21.48
N GLY A 319 5.38 -13.33 -20.48
CA GLY A 319 5.43 -14.29 -19.39
C GLY A 319 4.48 -13.99 -18.23
N LEU A 320 3.79 -12.84 -18.23
CA LEU A 320 3.01 -12.39 -17.09
C LEU A 320 1.78 -13.27 -16.86
N GLU A 321 1.61 -13.69 -15.61
CA GLU A 321 0.56 -14.55 -15.09
C GLU A 321 -0.37 -13.78 -14.13
N VAL A 322 0.18 -12.87 -13.34
CA VAL A 322 -0.58 -12.01 -12.41
C VAL A 322 -0.28 -10.55 -12.71
N LEU A 323 -1.34 -9.76 -12.93
CA LEU A 323 -1.27 -8.31 -13.02
C LEU A 323 -2.24 -7.71 -12.02
N ASP A 324 -1.68 -7.02 -11.03
CA ASP A 324 -2.43 -6.27 -10.04
C ASP A 324 -2.20 -4.76 -10.23
N VAL A 325 -3.29 -4.03 -10.52
CA VAL A 325 -3.33 -2.56 -10.58
C VAL A 325 -4.46 -2.00 -9.71
N TYR A 326 -4.80 -2.66 -8.61
CA TYR A 326 -5.82 -2.22 -7.66
C TYR A 326 -5.55 -0.81 -7.10
N TYR A 327 -6.61 -0.09 -6.71
CA TYR A 327 -6.54 1.25 -6.07
C TYR A 327 -5.72 2.26 -6.87
N ASN A 328 -6.01 2.40 -8.17
CA ASN A 328 -5.39 3.41 -9.02
C ASN A 328 -6.46 4.35 -9.60
N LYS A 329 -6.06 5.19 -10.55
CA LYS A 329 -6.93 6.16 -11.24
C LYS A 329 -7.01 5.83 -12.74
N ILE A 330 -6.96 4.55 -13.10
CA ILE A 330 -6.91 4.12 -14.50
C ILE A 330 -8.30 4.21 -15.12
N GLU A 331 -8.45 5.01 -16.17
CA GLU A 331 -9.70 5.14 -16.92
C GLU A 331 -9.85 4.09 -18.03
N THR A 332 -8.73 3.67 -18.64
CA THR A 332 -8.73 2.69 -19.72
C THR A 332 -7.51 1.77 -19.68
N LEU A 333 -7.72 0.50 -20.01
CA LEU A 333 -6.63 -0.46 -20.19
C LEU A 333 -6.08 -0.38 -21.63
N PRO A 334 -4.75 -0.40 -21.84
CA PRO A 334 -4.18 -0.29 -23.17
C PRO A 334 -4.50 -1.55 -23.99
N LYS A 335 -4.79 -1.39 -25.29
CA LYS A 335 -5.05 -2.53 -26.22
C LYS A 335 -3.96 -3.62 -26.18
N SER A 336 -2.73 -3.25 -25.84
CA SER A 336 -1.58 -4.14 -25.69
C SER A 336 -1.69 -5.13 -24.54
N ILE A 337 -2.55 -4.90 -23.53
CA ILE A 337 -2.80 -5.87 -22.45
C ILE A 337 -3.23 -7.22 -23.02
N THR A 338 -3.92 -7.22 -24.16
CA THR A 338 -4.37 -8.43 -24.90
C THR A 338 -3.23 -9.31 -25.45
N LYS A 339 -1.97 -8.87 -25.30
CA LYS A 339 -0.76 -9.64 -25.66
C LYS A 339 -0.29 -10.54 -24.51
N LEU A 340 -0.82 -10.40 -23.30
CA LEU A 340 -0.45 -11.16 -22.11
C LEU A 340 -1.15 -12.52 -22.10
N LYS A 341 -0.68 -13.45 -22.94
CA LYS A 341 -1.36 -14.74 -23.19
C LYS A 341 -1.33 -15.71 -22.01
N ARG A 342 -0.39 -15.52 -21.08
CA ARG A 342 -0.24 -16.33 -19.87
C ARG A 342 -0.97 -15.74 -18.66
N LEU A 343 -1.64 -14.59 -18.83
CA LEU A 343 -2.32 -13.95 -17.73
C LEU A 343 -3.45 -14.86 -17.20
N THR A 344 -3.40 -15.14 -15.91
CA THR A 344 -4.37 -15.96 -15.18
C THR A 344 -5.23 -15.12 -14.23
N HIS A 345 -4.64 -14.06 -13.67
CA HIS A 345 -5.28 -13.14 -12.74
C HIS A 345 -5.15 -11.70 -13.26
N LEU A 346 -6.28 -11.03 -13.42
CA LEU A 346 -6.36 -9.61 -13.77
C LEU A 346 -7.12 -8.86 -12.68
N ALA A 347 -6.39 -8.12 -11.84
CA ALA A 347 -6.97 -7.33 -10.76
C ALA A 347 -6.90 -5.84 -11.12
N VAL A 348 -8.06 -5.25 -11.43
CA VAL A 348 -8.22 -3.86 -11.88
C VAL A 348 -9.24 -3.08 -11.06
N SER A 349 -9.62 -3.60 -9.89
CA SER A 349 -10.62 -2.99 -9.02
C SER A 349 -10.17 -1.66 -8.42
N HIS A 350 -11.11 -0.87 -7.92
CA HIS A 350 -10.85 0.47 -7.37
C HIS A 350 -10.05 1.32 -8.38
N ASN A 351 -10.62 1.47 -9.57
CA ASN A 351 -10.12 2.31 -10.65
C ASN A 351 -11.28 3.14 -11.21
N GLN A 352 -11.10 3.76 -12.37
CA GLN A 352 -12.10 4.61 -13.02
C GLN A 352 -12.51 4.02 -14.38
N LEU A 353 -12.40 2.70 -14.55
CA LEU A 353 -12.62 2.04 -15.84
C LEU A 353 -14.08 2.19 -16.27
N THR A 354 -14.29 2.78 -17.45
CA THR A 354 -15.61 2.88 -18.08
C THR A 354 -15.92 1.69 -18.97
N ALA A 355 -14.89 0.99 -19.45
CA ALA A 355 -15.03 -0.22 -20.26
C ALA A 355 -13.80 -1.13 -20.18
N LEU A 356 -14.04 -2.43 -20.35
CA LEU A 356 -12.98 -3.41 -20.64
C LEU A 356 -12.59 -3.39 -22.13
N PRO A 357 -11.36 -3.78 -22.52
CA PRO A 357 -10.93 -3.78 -23.91
C PRO A 357 -11.83 -4.64 -24.83
N LYS A 358 -12.23 -4.12 -26.01
CA LYS A 358 -13.04 -4.85 -27.02
C LYS A 358 -12.48 -6.24 -27.40
N ARG A 359 -11.17 -6.44 -27.24
CA ARG A 359 -10.46 -7.69 -27.53
C ARG A 359 -9.97 -8.42 -26.27
N ILE A 360 -10.67 -8.27 -25.15
CA ILE A 360 -10.32 -8.94 -23.88
C ILE A 360 -10.33 -10.47 -24.02
N ASP A 361 -11.11 -11.00 -24.97
CA ASP A 361 -11.14 -12.42 -25.41
C ASP A 361 -9.77 -13.04 -25.72
N ARG A 362 -8.78 -12.19 -25.99
CA ARG A 362 -7.40 -12.59 -26.24
C ARG A 362 -6.67 -13.07 -24.99
N LEU A 363 -7.19 -12.81 -23.79
CA LEU A 363 -6.66 -13.25 -22.50
C LEU A 363 -7.26 -14.62 -22.13
N LYS A 364 -6.99 -15.63 -22.97
CA LYS A 364 -7.66 -16.94 -22.90
C LYS A 364 -7.44 -17.71 -21.60
N SER A 365 -6.35 -17.43 -20.90
CA SER A 365 -5.92 -18.16 -19.69
C SER A 365 -6.40 -17.50 -18.40
N VAL A 366 -7.18 -16.41 -18.47
CA VAL A 366 -7.67 -15.72 -17.27
C VAL A 366 -8.78 -16.53 -16.63
N HIS A 367 -8.58 -16.90 -15.37
CA HIS A 367 -9.57 -17.57 -14.54
C HIS A 367 -10.21 -16.61 -13.53
N THR A 368 -9.50 -15.54 -13.16
CA THR A 368 -9.93 -14.58 -12.15
C THR A 368 -9.88 -13.15 -12.70
N LEU A 369 -11.03 -12.48 -12.67
CA LEU A 369 -11.17 -11.06 -13.02
C LEU A 369 -11.78 -10.30 -11.84
N TYR A 370 -10.98 -9.44 -11.21
CA TYR A 370 -11.46 -8.47 -10.23
C TYR A 370 -11.58 -7.10 -10.89
N ALA A 371 -12.80 -6.59 -11.01
CA ALA A 371 -13.09 -5.31 -11.66
C ALA A 371 -14.14 -4.47 -10.90
N HIS A 372 -14.38 -4.77 -9.63
CA HIS A 372 -15.29 -3.99 -8.78
C HIS A 372 -14.78 -2.59 -8.45
N HIS A 373 -15.66 -1.71 -7.98
CA HIS A 373 -15.37 -0.28 -7.74
C HIS A 373 -14.75 0.37 -8.98
N ASN A 374 -15.50 0.34 -10.07
CA ASN A 374 -15.19 0.99 -11.35
C ASN A 374 -16.46 1.66 -11.89
N HIS A 375 -16.40 2.17 -13.12
CA HIS A 375 -17.50 2.85 -13.80
C HIS A 375 -18.05 2.00 -14.97
N LEU A 376 -17.98 0.67 -14.87
CA LEU A 376 -18.40 -0.22 -15.96
C LEU A 376 -19.92 -0.20 -16.09
N SER A 377 -20.40 0.14 -17.28
CA SER A 377 -21.84 0.10 -17.63
C SER A 377 -22.22 -1.09 -18.53
N LYS A 378 -21.22 -1.79 -19.08
CA LYS A 378 -21.40 -3.00 -19.89
C LYS A 378 -20.12 -3.83 -19.97
N LEU A 379 -20.28 -5.11 -20.32
CA LEU A 379 -19.18 -5.98 -20.71
C LEU A 379 -19.03 -5.99 -22.24
N PRO A 380 -17.83 -6.24 -22.79
CA PRO A 380 -17.66 -6.43 -24.23
C PRO A 380 -18.21 -7.81 -24.64
N GLU A 381 -19.02 -7.86 -25.69
CA GLU A 381 -19.62 -9.09 -26.26
C GLU A 381 -18.66 -10.29 -26.35
N ARG A 382 -17.40 -10.02 -26.72
CA ARG A 382 -16.37 -11.06 -26.90
C ARG A 382 -15.86 -11.67 -25.60
N ILE A 383 -16.20 -11.12 -24.43
CA ILE A 383 -15.81 -11.69 -23.13
C ILE A 383 -16.28 -13.14 -22.99
N THR A 384 -17.40 -13.49 -23.64
CA THR A 384 -17.96 -14.85 -23.81
C THR A 384 -16.96 -15.92 -24.28
N ARG A 385 -15.84 -15.52 -24.90
CA ARG A 385 -14.77 -16.40 -25.39
C ARG A 385 -13.71 -16.75 -24.35
N MET A 386 -13.74 -16.13 -23.17
CA MET A 386 -12.84 -16.40 -22.05
C MET A 386 -13.37 -17.59 -21.24
N LYS A 387 -13.27 -18.80 -21.79
CA LYS A 387 -13.90 -20.02 -21.26
C LYS A 387 -13.32 -20.53 -19.93
N GLU A 388 -12.17 -20.02 -19.55
CA GLU A 388 -11.48 -20.39 -18.31
C GLU A 388 -11.91 -19.55 -17.09
N LEU A 389 -12.77 -18.54 -17.27
CA LEU A 389 -13.24 -17.70 -16.15
C LEU A 389 -14.00 -18.53 -15.11
N ARG A 390 -13.58 -18.37 -13.85
CA ARG A 390 -14.13 -19.00 -12.65
C ARG A 390 -14.62 -17.97 -11.63
N ILE A 391 -13.90 -16.87 -11.48
CA ILE A 391 -14.23 -15.81 -10.53
C ILE A 391 -14.34 -14.50 -11.31
N VAL A 392 -15.51 -13.87 -11.22
CA VAL A 392 -15.79 -12.56 -11.83
C VAL A 392 -16.41 -11.66 -10.78
N ASP A 393 -15.67 -10.61 -10.41
CA ASP A 393 -16.15 -9.61 -9.48
C ASP A 393 -16.37 -8.27 -10.20
N LEU A 394 -17.64 -7.88 -10.28
CA LEU A 394 -18.14 -6.67 -10.91
C LEU A 394 -18.93 -5.81 -9.92
N GLY A 395 -18.75 -6.03 -8.60
CA GLY A 395 -19.43 -5.25 -7.59
C GLY A 395 -19.14 -3.75 -7.71
N TYR A 396 -19.99 -2.86 -7.18
CA TYR A 396 -19.76 -1.42 -7.15
C TYR A 396 -19.41 -0.85 -8.56
N ASN A 397 -20.27 -1.12 -9.54
CA ASN A 397 -20.18 -0.60 -10.90
C ASN A 397 -21.51 0.07 -11.32
N TRP A 398 -21.64 0.47 -12.58
CA TRP A 398 -22.81 1.18 -13.10
C TRP A 398 -23.65 0.30 -14.05
N LEU A 399 -23.68 -1.01 -13.83
CA LEU A 399 -24.49 -1.92 -14.64
C LEU A 399 -25.98 -1.67 -14.34
N THR A 400 -26.75 -1.29 -15.36
CA THR A 400 -28.21 -1.12 -15.28
C THR A 400 -28.97 -2.34 -15.80
N THR A 401 -28.32 -3.15 -16.63
CA THR A 401 -28.88 -4.39 -17.17
C THR A 401 -27.89 -5.53 -17.00
N PHE A 402 -28.42 -6.73 -16.80
CA PHE A 402 -27.59 -7.91 -16.66
C PHE A 402 -26.77 -8.17 -17.94
N PRO A 403 -25.44 -8.36 -17.84
CA PRO A 403 -24.64 -8.70 -19.00
C PRO A 403 -24.94 -10.15 -19.44
N ALA A 404 -25.73 -10.31 -20.51
CA ALA A 404 -26.13 -11.61 -21.04
C ALA A 404 -24.92 -12.50 -21.40
N GLU A 405 -23.75 -11.89 -21.65
CA GLU A 405 -22.49 -12.57 -21.87
C GLU A 405 -22.09 -13.52 -20.73
N LEU A 406 -22.49 -13.23 -19.48
CA LEU A 406 -22.14 -14.05 -18.31
C LEU A 406 -22.74 -15.46 -18.37
N VAL A 407 -23.89 -15.63 -19.06
CA VAL A 407 -24.54 -16.94 -19.26
C VAL A 407 -23.67 -17.89 -20.10
N ALA A 408 -22.78 -17.35 -20.92
CA ALA A 408 -21.92 -18.15 -21.80
C ALA A 408 -20.74 -18.83 -21.09
N PHE A 409 -20.51 -18.53 -19.80
CA PHE A 409 -19.43 -19.12 -19.01
C PHE A 409 -19.87 -20.43 -18.37
N THR A 410 -19.20 -21.51 -18.77
CA THR A 410 -19.50 -22.87 -18.30
C THR A 410 -18.73 -23.24 -17.03
N ASN A 411 -17.69 -22.48 -16.69
CA ASN A 411 -16.81 -22.74 -15.55
C ASN A 411 -16.90 -21.67 -14.45
N LEU A 412 -17.85 -20.73 -14.56
CA LEU A 412 -18.04 -19.70 -13.55
C LEU A 412 -18.41 -20.36 -12.21
N GLN A 413 -17.82 -19.89 -11.12
CA GLN A 413 -17.99 -20.43 -9.77
C GLN A 413 -18.40 -19.33 -8.80
N GLU A 414 -17.83 -18.14 -8.97
CA GLU A 414 -18.12 -16.99 -8.11
C GLU A 414 -18.42 -15.78 -8.99
N LEU A 415 -19.57 -15.16 -8.72
CA LEU A 415 -20.02 -13.95 -9.39
C LEU A 415 -20.47 -12.92 -8.35
N ASP A 416 -19.79 -11.77 -8.34
CA ASP A 416 -20.22 -10.62 -7.55
C ASP A 416 -20.77 -9.52 -8.47
N LEU A 417 -22.02 -9.16 -8.22
CA LEU A 417 -22.79 -8.12 -8.90
C LEU A 417 -23.35 -7.11 -7.89
N SER A 418 -22.87 -7.12 -6.65
CA SER A 418 -23.32 -6.25 -5.56
C SER A 418 -23.16 -4.78 -5.92
N SER A 419 -24.02 -3.92 -5.38
CA SER A 419 -23.93 -2.46 -5.52
C SER A 419 -23.80 -2.00 -6.97
N ASN A 420 -24.63 -2.56 -7.86
CA ASN A 420 -24.87 -2.07 -9.20
C ASN A 420 -26.25 -1.36 -9.25
N ASN A 421 -26.79 -1.11 -10.45
CA ASN A 421 -28.01 -0.34 -10.63
C ASN A 421 -29.12 -1.16 -11.33
N PHE A 422 -29.28 -2.44 -10.96
CA PHE A 422 -30.34 -3.29 -11.53
C PHE A 422 -31.72 -2.93 -10.94
N PRO A 423 -32.68 -2.47 -11.76
CA PRO A 423 -34.02 -2.09 -11.28
C PRO A 423 -34.87 -3.31 -10.90
N ASP A 424 -34.68 -4.45 -11.58
CA ASP A 424 -35.38 -5.71 -11.34
C ASP A 424 -34.40 -6.88 -11.20
N PHE A 425 -34.87 -7.99 -10.64
CA PHE A 425 -34.07 -9.22 -10.57
C PHE A 425 -33.69 -9.69 -11.98
N PRO A 426 -32.40 -9.92 -12.25
CA PRO A 426 -31.96 -10.33 -13.57
C PRO A 426 -32.19 -11.82 -13.79
N VAL A 427 -33.35 -12.18 -14.35
CA VAL A 427 -33.79 -13.56 -14.60
C VAL A 427 -32.81 -14.40 -15.42
N GLN A 428 -31.96 -13.76 -16.23
CA GLN A 428 -30.89 -14.42 -16.99
C GLN A 428 -29.84 -15.08 -16.08
N LEU A 429 -29.68 -14.64 -14.82
CA LEU A 429 -28.83 -15.32 -13.83
C LEU A 429 -29.20 -16.79 -13.65
N LEU A 430 -30.48 -17.13 -13.77
CA LEU A 430 -30.99 -18.49 -13.61
C LEU A 430 -30.44 -19.43 -14.70
N GLN A 431 -29.97 -18.89 -15.83
CA GLN A 431 -29.41 -19.63 -16.95
C GLN A 431 -27.91 -19.94 -16.80
N ILE A 432 -27.20 -19.29 -15.86
CA ILE A 432 -25.80 -19.61 -15.58
C ILE A 432 -25.74 -21.06 -15.12
N ARG A 433 -24.92 -21.90 -15.76
CA ARG A 433 -24.93 -23.36 -15.54
C ARG A 433 -24.24 -23.79 -14.25
N LYS A 434 -23.08 -23.22 -13.99
CA LYS A 434 -22.25 -23.49 -12.81
C LYS A 434 -22.11 -22.19 -12.04
N LEU A 435 -22.41 -22.24 -10.75
CA LEU A 435 -22.18 -21.15 -9.82
C LEU A 435 -22.23 -21.74 -8.41
N ASP A 436 -21.23 -21.41 -7.61
CA ASP A 436 -21.12 -21.85 -6.21
C ASP A 436 -21.52 -20.68 -5.29
N LYS A 437 -21.13 -19.45 -5.65
CA LYS A 437 -21.39 -18.21 -4.89
C LYS A 437 -21.90 -17.08 -5.76
N LEU A 438 -22.91 -16.36 -5.26
CA LEU A 438 -23.54 -15.23 -5.93
C LEU A 438 -23.78 -14.07 -4.95
N HIS A 439 -23.21 -12.92 -5.26
CA HIS A 439 -23.39 -11.70 -4.45
C HIS A 439 -24.21 -10.66 -5.21
N LEU A 440 -25.31 -10.20 -4.61
CA LEU A 440 -26.30 -9.30 -5.22
C LEU A 440 -26.63 -8.07 -4.36
N ARG A 441 -26.11 -8.00 -3.13
CA ARG A 441 -26.46 -6.96 -2.14
C ARG A 441 -26.36 -5.54 -2.70
N GLY A 442 -27.22 -4.65 -2.24
CA GLY A 442 -27.13 -3.22 -2.57
C GLY A 442 -27.54 -2.85 -4.00
N ASN A 443 -28.28 -3.73 -4.70
CA ASN A 443 -28.96 -3.38 -5.95
C ASN A 443 -30.39 -2.87 -5.69
N PRO A 444 -30.92 -1.95 -6.51
CA PRO A 444 -32.26 -1.38 -6.32
C PRO A 444 -33.40 -2.41 -6.19
N PHE A 445 -33.32 -3.55 -6.90
CA PHE A 445 -34.35 -4.58 -6.82
C PHE A 445 -34.44 -5.25 -5.44
N LEU A 446 -33.42 -5.16 -4.58
CA LEU A 446 -33.39 -5.73 -3.22
C LEU A 446 -34.03 -4.82 -2.15
N GLY A 447 -35.09 -4.08 -2.52
CA GLY A 447 -35.88 -3.26 -1.60
C GLY A 447 -36.66 -4.09 -0.55
N LYS A 448 -37.47 -3.41 0.28
CA LYS A 448 -38.16 -4.02 1.44
C LYS A 448 -39.00 -5.26 1.11
N ASP A 449 -39.61 -5.33 -0.07
CA ASP A 449 -40.47 -6.44 -0.50
C ASP A 449 -39.77 -7.44 -1.43
N ALA A 450 -38.44 -7.35 -1.60
CA ALA A 450 -37.70 -8.15 -2.57
C ALA A 450 -37.81 -9.66 -2.34
N GLU A 451 -37.78 -10.10 -1.07
CA GLU A 451 -37.92 -11.52 -0.73
C GLU A 451 -39.26 -12.09 -1.18
N ARG A 452 -40.35 -11.31 -1.03
CA ARG A 452 -41.67 -11.71 -1.51
C ARG A 452 -41.74 -11.65 -3.04
N LYS A 453 -41.30 -10.53 -3.64
CA LYS A 453 -41.37 -10.27 -5.09
C LYS A 453 -40.55 -11.27 -5.90
N TYR A 454 -39.40 -11.71 -5.39
CA TYR A 454 -38.47 -12.60 -6.09
C TYR A 454 -38.28 -13.96 -5.39
N SER A 455 -39.25 -14.35 -4.56
CA SER A 455 -39.21 -15.61 -3.78
C SER A 455 -38.96 -16.84 -4.65
N GLU A 456 -39.60 -16.92 -5.82
CA GLU A 456 -39.45 -18.02 -6.76
C GLU A 456 -38.03 -18.09 -7.33
N GLN A 457 -37.50 -16.97 -7.82
CA GLN A 457 -36.16 -16.89 -8.41
C GLN A 457 -35.08 -17.21 -7.36
N LEU A 458 -35.21 -16.66 -6.15
CA LEU A 458 -34.29 -16.95 -5.04
C LEU A 458 -34.35 -18.42 -4.61
N SER A 459 -35.55 -19.02 -4.61
CA SER A 459 -35.73 -20.45 -4.31
C SER A 459 -35.08 -21.33 -5.37
N GLN A 460 -35.21 -21.00 -6.66
CA GLN A 460 -34.54 -21.72 -7.74
C GLN A 460 -33.01 -21.68 -7.60
N LEU A 461 -32.44 -20.54 -7.19
CA LEU A 461 -30.99 -20.44 -6.92
C LEU A 461 -30.58 -21.31 -5.73
N LYS A 462 -31.34 -21.30 -4.64
CA LYS A 462 -31.08 -22.14 -3.45
C LYS A 462 -31.18 -23.63 -3.73
N GLN A 463 -32.17 -24.06 -4.52
CA GLN A 463 -32.33 -25.47 -4.94
C GLN A 463 -31.13 -25.99 -5.74
N ARG A 464 -30.37 -25.09 -6.36
CA ARG A 464 -29.13 -25.42 -7.08
C ARG A 464 -27.89 -25.39 -6.18
N ASN A 465 -28.06 -25.32 -4.86
CA ASN A 465 -26.99 -25.21 -3.85
C ASN A 465 -26.05 -24.01 -4.05
N ILE A 466 -26.58 -22.90 -4.57
CA ILE A 466 -25.83 -21.66 -4.73
C ILE A 466 -25.89 -20.88 -3.41
N GLU A 467 -24.73 -20.50 -2.87
CA GLU A 467 -24.67 -19.58 -1.74
C GLU A 467 -24.96 -18.15 -2.24
N VAL A 468 -26.14 -17.62 -1.91
CA VAL A 468 -26.58 -16.30 -2.37
C VAL A 468 -26.51 -15.29 -1.23
N PHE A 469 -25.76 -14.21 -1.45
CA PHE A 469 -25.64 -13.06 -0.56
C PHE A 469 -26.46 -11.91 -1.13
N TYR A 470 -27.63 -11.67 -0.56
CA TYR A 470 -28.54 -10.58 -0.94
C TYR A 470 -29.00 -9.80 0.30
#